data_AF-A0A1G1FJ37-F1
#
_entry.id   AF-A0A1G1FJ37-F1
#
_cell.length_a   1.000
_cell.length_b   1.000
_cell.length_c   1.000
_cell.angle_alpha   90.00
_cell.angle_beta   90.00
_cell.angle_gamma   90.00
#
_symmetry.space_group_name_H-M   'P 1'
#
loop_
_entity.id
_entity.type
_entity.pdbx_description
1 polymer ?
#
loop_
_entity_poly.entity_id
_entity_poly.type
_entity_poly.pdbx_seq_one_letter_code
_entity_poly.pdbx_strand_id
1 'polypeptide(L)'
;MEEKDLILAGEIFKSMTKTLKTFKAYLPNNPIYQKFAEELLGKFNSFFEMQDTLPLTVEQFSLLFNGKEVFHSEDRTDNIALMLFVDGIREICFHKGITLNELISFADIFKIASEGQNLEDDVVTLLWEKNPEHITYSVSEGFIEEELPAGNELLLEETGDELAPMGAMYMGVVLAPSVIDFEVLPVSPDELNAFHHEIQKFEDEGLFSEATDLFLELVKMEKDIGGLKELAQNVGKIIDILFEKNSIQRVIEILNKLRDMSESGISSEHKKIIDEVIDRAGSEDKLRKLFSEDKNPESIQTYLLCLNKNAIPFLLNILGELEDRKMRRHLCNILSVLGKDAADAFVCGIHDKRWYLVRNTLMILGILKESGAIKCIEETIAHPELRVRKEAVKALELIGTEETKGSLIIALKDSDAGIRTSALRALRRFKDKKLFDIVKERILAGDLKERPYTEKKELFETLSETGGETAFPILSGFFEKKGLFRKVETEELRACAAYGLGVLGTKESIVLLEKGMREKEGFVSDACKKARMKTGVR
;
A
#
# COMPACT_ATOMS: atom_id res chain seq x y z
N MET A 1 36.98 14.73 3.26
CA MET A 1 36.46 13.44 2.77
C MET A 1 34.97 13.59 2.51
N GLU A 2 34.19 14.04 3.50
CA GLU A 2 32.74 14.25 3.39
C GLU A 2 32.26 15.13 2.23
N GLU A 3 32.97 16.21 1.87
CA GLU A 3 32.51 17.12 0.79
C GLU A 3 32.65 16.52 -0.61
N LYS A 4 33.73 15.76 -0.86
CA LYS A 4 33.93 15.06 -2.14
C LYS A 4 32.89 13.94 -2.33
N ASP A 5 32.60 13.21 -1.25
CA ASP A 5 31.62 12.12 -1.27
C ASP A 5 30.21 12.67 -1.53
N LEU A 6 29.87 13.82 -0.94
CA LEU A 6 28.59 14.50 -1.18
C LEU A 6 28.43 14.94 -2.64
N ILE A 7 29.50 15.50 -3.25
CA ILE A 7 29.48 15.90 -4.66
C ILE A 7 29.24 14.69 -5.56
N LEU A 8 29.98 13.60 -5.33
CA LEU A 8 29.82 12.36 -6.11
C LEU A 8 28.42 11.74 -5.95
N ALA A 9 27.87 11.74 -4.73
CA ALA A 9 26.50 11.29 -4.48
C ALA A 9 25.47 12.15 -5.23
N GLY A 10 25.62 13.48 -5.21
CA GLY A 10 24.77 14.37 -5.99
C GLY A 10 24.88 14.17 -7.51
N GLU A 11 26.08 13.85 -8.02
CA GLU A 11 26.29 13.53 -9.44
C GLU A 11 25.63 12.22 -9.87
N ILE A 12 25.59 11.23 -8.98
CA ILE A 12 24.85 9.97 -9.19
C ILE A 12 23.37 10.30 -9.39
N PHE A 13 22.73 11.04 -8.48
CA PHE A 13 21.29 11.31 -8.56
C PHE A 13 20.92 12.21 -9.75
N LYS A 14 21.77 13.18 -10.12
CA LYS A 14 21.62 13.91 -11.38
C LYS A 14 21.66 12.99 -12.61
N SER A 15 22.47 11.94 -12.58
CA SER A 15 22.54 10.93 -13.64
C SER A 15 21.34 9.98 -13.61
N MET A 16 20.90 9.60 -12.41
CA MET A 16 19.76 8.73 -12.17
C MET A 16 18.49 9.34 -12.77
N THR A 17 18.21 10.61 -12.48
CA THR A 17 17.04 11.32 -13.02
C THR A 17 17.03 11.33 -14.56
N LYS A 18 18.18 11.57 -15.20
CA LYS A 18 18.31 11.53 -16.66
C LYS A 18 18.10 10.12 -17.22
N THR A 19 18.62 9.12 -16.52
CA THR A 19 18.50 7.70 -16.90
C THR A 19 17.04 7.26 -16.84
N LEU A 20 16.32 7.57 -15.74
CA LEU A 20 14.90 7.27 -15.58
C LEU A 20 14.05 7.91 -16.69
N LYS A 21 14.25 9.19 -16.99
CA LYS A 21 13.56 9.88 -18.10
C LYS A 21 13.83 9.22 -19.46
N THR A 22 15.08 8.81 -19.70
CA THR A 22 15.48 8.11 -20.92
C THR A 22 14.83 6.74 -21.03
N PHE A 23 14.72 6.01 -19.93
CA PHE A 23 14.15 4.66 -19.90
C PHE A 23 12.65 4.65 -20.17
N LYS A 24 11.95 5.74 -19.84
CA LYS A 24 10.54 5.95 -20.25
C LYS A 24 10.43 6.20 -21.75
N ALA A 25 11.34 6.99 -22.32
CA ALA A 25 11.29 7.38 -23.72
C ALA A 25 11.73 6.27 -24.71
N TYR A 26 12.56 5.31 -24.26
CA TYR A 26 13.17 4.32 -25.14
C TYR A 26 13.04 2.88 -24.61
N LEU A 27 12.97 1.90 -25.53
CA LEU A 27 12.97 0.48 -25.20
C LEU A 27 14.39 -0.02 -24.83
N PRO A 28 14.53 -1.10 -24.04
CA PRO A 28 15.82 -1.60 -23.53
C PRO A 28 16.86 -2.00 -24.59
N ASN A 29 16.40 -2.29 -25.80
CA ASN A 29 17.21 -2.61 -26.98
C ASN A 29 17.76 -1.37 -27.71
N ASN A 30 17.45 -0.16 -27.26
CA ASN A 30 17.97 1.09 -27.83
C ASN A 30 19.41 1.36 -27.36
N PRO A 31 20.38 1.68 -28.25
CA PRO A 31 21.75 2.02 -27.86
C PRO A 31 21.86 3.19 -26.86
N ILE A 32 20.91 4.14 -26.91
CA ILE A 32 20.84 5.26 -25.97
C ILE A 32 20.50 4.76 -24.57
N TYR A 33 19.61 3.78 -24.44
CA TYR A 33 19.23 3.18 -23.17
C TYR A 33 20.45 2.57 -22.46
N GLN A 34 21.23 1.75 -23.17
CA GLN A 34 22.44 1.11 -22.64
C GLN A 34 23.51 2.14 -22.24
N LYS A 35 23.71 3.17 -23.06
CA LYS A 35 24.68 4.24 -22.79
C LYS A 35 24.39 4.97 -21.48
N PHE A 36 23.15 5.36 -21.22
CA PHE A 36 22.79 6.04 -19.96
C PHE A 36 22.94 5.13 -18.74
N ALA A 37 22.63 3.84 -18.89
CA ALA A 37 22.85 2.85 -17.83
C ALA A 37 24.34 2.69 -17.49
N GLU A 38 25.20 2.61 -18.50
CA GLU A 38 26.66 2.50 -18.34
C GLU A 38 27.26 3.77 -17.72
N GLU A 39 26.79 4.96 -18.14
CA GLU A 39 27.20 6.23 -17.54
C GLU A 39 26.82 6.30 -16.06
N LEU A 40 25.60 5.87 -15.70
CA LEU A 40 25.16 5.79 -14.30
C LEU A 40 26.03 4.82 -13.50
N LEU A 41 26.29 3.63 -14.04
CA LEU A 41 27.16 2.64 -13.41
C LEU A 41 28.59 3.19 -13.18
N GLY A 42 29.14 3.92 -14.15
CA GLY A 42 30.45 4.56 -14.03
C GLY A 42 30.54 5.54 -12.86
N LYS A 43 29.45 6.26 -12.55
CA LYS A 43 29.38 7.16 -11.39
C LYS A 43 29.28 6.40 -10.07
N PHE A 44 28.49 5.33 -10.02
CA PHE A 44 28.47 4.44 -8.86
C PHE A 44 29.86 3.85 -8.60
N ASN A 45 30.55 3.35 -9.64
CA ASN A 45 31.91 2.82 -9.51
C ASN A 45 32.89 3.88 -8.99
N SER A 46 32.84 5.09 -9.53
CA SER A 46 33.67 6.21 -9.06
C SER A 46 33.42 6.56 -7.59
N PHE A 47 32.17 6.53 -7.15
CA PHE A 47 31.82 6.70 -5.73
C PHE A 47 32.36 5.55 -4.88
N PHE A 48 32.25 4.31 -5.37
CA PHE A 48 32.65 3.12 -4.65
C PHE A 48 34.18 2.83 -4.62
N GLU A 49 34.98 3.64 -5.30
CA GLU A 49 36.43 3.70 -5.11
C GLU A 49 36.79 4.25 -3.73
N MET A 50 35.94 5.12 -3.16
CA MET A 50 36.19 5.84 -1.91
C MET A 50 35.38 5.30 -0.73
N GLN A 51 34.15 4.83 -0.97
CA GLN A 51 33.22 4.32 0.03
C GLN A 51 32.70 2.94 -0.40
N ASP A 52 32.27 2.09 0.53
CA ASP A 52 31.69 0.78 0.14
C ASP A 52 30.16 0.80 0.07
N THR A 53 29.52 1.85 0.61
CA THR A 53 28.06 1.98 0.71
C THR A 53 27.60 3.42 0.49
N LEU A 54 26.46 3.60 -0.16
CA LEU A 54 25.75 4.88 -0.31
C LEU A 54 24.37 4.78 0.38
N PRO A 55 24.29 4.99 1.71
CA PRO A 55 23.03 5.04 2.45
C PRO A 55 22.32 6.39 2.23
N LEU A 56 21.00 6.34 2.02
CA LEU A 56 20.19 7.52 1.76
C LEU A 56 18.96 7.49 2.64
N THR A 57 18.71 8.60 3.33
CA THR A 57 17.45 8.86 3.99
C THR A 57 16.47 9.41 2.94
N VAL A 58 15.27 8.85 2.93
CA VAL A 58 14.19 9.23 2.02
C VAL A 58 13.24 10.17 2.75
N GLU A 59 13.14 11.40 2.25
CA GLU A 59 12.12 12.37 2.64
C GLU A 59 11.12 12.57 1.49
N GLN A 60 10.00 13.25 1.75
CA GLN A 60 8.89 13.38 0.79
C GLN A 60 9.33 13.91 -0.59
N PHE A 61 10.29 14.82 -0.63
CA PHE A 61 10.77 15.46 -1.87
C PHE A 61 12.30 15.40 -2.05
N SER A 62 13.01 14.80 -1.09
CA SER A 62 14.48 14.85 -1.03
C SER A 62 15.09 13.48 -0.70
N LEU A 63 16.32 13.25 -1.20
CA LEU A 63 17.18 12.17 -0.73
C LEU A 63 18.41 12.77 -0.04
N LEU A 64 18.72 12.28 1.15
CA LEU A 64 19.77 12.82 1.99
C LEU A 64 20.89 11.78 2.18
N PHE A 65 22.12 12.18 1.89
CA PHE A 65 23.33 11.42 2.22
C PHE A 65 24.03 12.10 3.40
N ASN A 66 24.24 11.37 4.51
CA ASN A 66 24.79 11.91 5.75
C ASN A 66 24.06 13.18 6.24
N GLY A 67 22.72 13.20 6.12
CA GLY A 67 21.87 14.33 6.53
C GLY A 67 21.98 15.57 5.62
N LYS A 68 22.66 15.46 4.46
CA LYS A 68 22.75 16.53 3.46
C LYS A 68 22.07 16.10 2.17
N GLU A 69 21.32 17.02 1.59
CA GLU A 69 20.55 16.78 0.38
C GLU A 69 21.45 16.49 -0.83
N VAL A 70 21.17 15.38 -1.52
CA VAL A 70 21.83 14.99 -2.79
C VAL A 70 20.86 14.95 -3.96
N PHE A 71 19.56 14.97 -3.68
CA PHE A 71 18.47 15.08 -4.64
C PHE A 71 17.32 15.84 -4.00
N HIS A 72 16.70 16.75 -4.76
CA HIS A 72 15.45 17.41 -4.39
C HIS A 72 14.64 17.72 -5.63
N SER A 73 13.34 17.53 -5.53
CA SER A 73 12.38 17.90 -6.56
C SER A 73 10.99 18.06 -5.94
N GLU A 74 10.34 19.18 -6.21
CA GLU A 74 8.93 19.40 -5.85
C GLU A 74 7.96 18.92 -6.95
N ASP A 75 8.50 18.52 -8.11
CA ASP A 75 7.72 17.93 -9.19
C ASP A 75 7.10 16.62 -8.68
N ARG A 76 5.79 16.46 -8.88
CA ARG A 76 5.07 15.24 -8.51
C ARG A 76 5.20 14.16 -9.56
N THR A 77 5.62 14.52 -10.77
CA THR A 77 5.88 13.60 -11.88
C THR A 77 7.34 13.15 -11.84
N ASP A 78 7.56 11.83 -11.94
CA ASP A 78 8.90 11.22 -12.05
C ASP A 78 9.85 11.45 -10.86
N ASN A 79 9.28 11.71 -9.68
CA ASN A 79 10.03 11.99 -8.47
C ASN A 79 10.35 10.72 -7.69
N ILE A 80 11.62 10.30 -7.77
CA ILE A 80 12.11 9.09 -7.09
C ILE A 80 11.96 9.17 -5.57
N ALA A 81 12.19 10.33 -4.95
CA ALA A 81 12.07 10.50 -3.51
C ALA A 81 10.60 10.35 -3.07
N LEU A 82 9.70 11.01 -3.77
CA LEU A 82 8.26 10.92 -3.49
C LEU A 82 7.72 9.51 -3.68
N MET A 83 8.12 8.80 -4.75
CA MET A 83 7.69 7.42 -4.99
C MET A 83 8.17 6.47 -3.89
N LEU A 84 9.44 6.56 -3.50
CA LEU A 84 9.97 5.79 -2.38
C LEU A 84 9.27 6.12 -1.05
N PHE A 85 9.00 7.41 -0.81
CA PHE A 85 8.37 7.90 0.41
C PHE A 85 6.90 7.46 0.54
N VAL A 86 6.11 7.61 -0.53
CA VAL A 86 4.70 7.16 -0.59
C VAL A 86 4.61 5.65 -0.39
N ASP A 87 5.56 4.90 -0.95
CA ASP A 87 5.65 3.44 -0.79
C ASP A 87 6.39 3.03 0.50
N GLY A 88 6.51 3.94 1.47
CA GLY A 88 6.95 3.70 2.86
C GLY A 88 8.42 3.35 3.04
N ILE A 89 9.23 3.47 1.99
CA ILE A 89 10.68 3.33 2.08
C ILE A 89 11.23 4.59 2.73
N ARG A 90 11.93 4.43 3.86
CA ARG A 90 12.53 5.53 4.63
C ARG A 90 14.04 5.57 4.50
N GLU A 91 14.66 4.42 4.20
CA GLU A 91 16.07 4.36 3.87
C GLU A 91 16.27 3.46 2.66
N ILE A 92 17.17 3.86 1.76
CA ILE A 92 17.67 3.02 0.68
C ILE A 92 19.19 3.11 0.63
N CYS A 93 19.87 1.99 0.41
CA CYS A 93 21.32 1.93 0.43
C CYS A 93 21.84 1.09 -0.73
N PHE A 94 22.74 1.67 -1.51
CA PHE A 94 23.44 1.00 -2.60
C PHE A 94 24.81 0.52 -2.11
N HIS A 95 25.17 -0.71 -2.48
CA HIS A 95 26.42 -1.36 -2.07
C HIS A 95 27.39 -1.47 -3.24
N LYS A 96 28.68 -1.41 -2.93
CA LYS A 96 29.75 -1.70 -3.88
C LYS A 96 29.57 -3.07 -4.52
N GLY A 97 29.79 -3.12 -5.84
CA GLY A 97 29.54 -4.31 -6.64
C GLY A 97 28.24 -4.27 -7.43
N ILE A 98 27.45 -3.20 -7.30
CA ILE A 98 26.23 -3.01 -8.09
C ILE A 98 26.49 -3.20 -9.58
N THR A 99 25.66 -4.02 -10.22
CA THR A 99 25.83 -4.40 -11.62
C THR A 99 25.00 -3.52 -12.55
N LEU A 100 25.35 -3.50 -13.85
CA LEU A 100 24.54 -2.83 -14.88
C LEU A 100 23.10 -3.36 -14.90
N ASN A 101 22.92 -4.68 -14.74
CA ASN A 101 21.62 -5.33 -14.72
C ASN A 101 20.78 -4.91 -13.50
N GLU A 102 21.40 -4.75 -12.33
CA GLU A 102 20.70 -4.26 -11.14
C GLU A 102 20.27 -2.81 -11.29
N LEU A 103 21.11 -1.95 -11.88
CA LEU A 103 20.73 -0.56 -12.16
C LEU A 103 19.61 -0.46 -13.19
N ILE A 104 19.68 -1.29 -14.24
CA ILE A 104 18.61 -1.38 -15.25
C ILE A 104 17.32 -1.86 -14.59
N SER A 105 17.39 -2.94 -13.83
CA SER A 105 16.23 -3.48 -13.12
C SER A 105 15.68 -2.47 -12.12
N PHE A 106 16.52 -1.74 -11.39
CA PHE A 106 16.10 -0.69 -10.46
C PHE A 106 15.39 0.44 -11.20
N ALA A 107 15.93 0.92 -12.32
CA ALA A 107 15.29 1.96 -13.12
C ALA A 107 13.96 1.50 -13.74
N ASP A 108 13.88 0.24 -14.18
CA ASP A 108 12.65 -0.37 -14.70
C ASP A 108 11.54 -0.46 -13.64
N ILE A 109 11.88 -0.61 -12.35
CA ILE A 109 10.89 -0.56 -11.25
C ILE A 109 10.16 0.79 -11.25
N PHE A 110 10.90 1.90 -11.33
CA PHE A 110 10.28 3.22 -11.36
C PHE A 110 9.52 3.47 -12.66
N LYS A 111 10.00 2.92 -13.79
CA LYS A 111 9.26 2.93 -15.05
C LYS A 111 7.92 2.22 -14.89
N ILE A 112 7.90 0.97 -14.42
CA ILE A 112 6.68 0.17 -14.21
C ILE A 112 5.73 0.84 -13.20
N ALA A 113 6.27 1.30 -12.07
CA ALA A 113 5.50 2.00 -11.05
C ALA A 113 4.87 3.30 -11.61
N SER A 114 5.57 4.01 -12.50
CA SER A 114 5.08 5.25 -13.12
C SER A 114 4.15 5.07 -14.33
N GLU A 115 4.33 4.01 -15.13
CA GLU A 115 3.63 3.83 -16.42
C GLU A 115 2.24 3.23 -16.29
N GLY A 116 1.81 2.82 -15.10
CA GLY A 116 0.44 2.37 -14.94
C GLY A 116 0.16 0.93 -15.42
N GLN A 117 1.11 0.25 -16.07
CA GLN A 117 0.86 -0.98 -16.85
C GLN A 117 0.55 -2.24 -16.02
N ASN A 118 1.07 -2.36 -14.79
CA ASN A 118 0.66 -3.40 -13.82
C ASN A 118 0.20 -2.75 -12.52
N LEU A 119 -1.11 -2.81 -12.30
CA LEU A 119 -1.92 -1.93 -11.47
C LEU A 119 -1.69 -2.03 -9.94
N GLU A 120 -0.73 -2.85 -9.50
CA GLU A 120 -0.66 -3.39 -8.13
C GLU A 120 0.75 -3.57 -7.56
N ASP A 121 1.78 -3.18 -8.30
CA ASP A 121 3.17 -3.36 -7.91
C ASP A 121 3.75 -1.99 -7.46
N ASP A 122 3.63 -1.66 -6.17
CA ASP A 122 4.32 -0.50 -5.57
C ASP A 122 5.85 -0.70 -5.59
N VAL A 123 6.63 0.38 -5.49
CA VAL A 123 8.09 0.33 -5.59
C VAL A 123 8.69 -0.63 -4.56
N VAL A 124 8.12 -0.69 -3.36
CA VAL A 124 8.55 -1.62 -2.31
C VAL A 124 8.30 -3.08 -2.68
N THR A 125 7.15 -3.41 -3.27
CA THR A 125 6.83 -4.75 -3.75
C THR A 125 7.73 -5.13 -4.92
N LEU A 126 7.95 -4.23 -5.87
CA LEU A 126 8.83 -4.47 -7.01
C LEU A 126 10.29 -4.66 -6.60
N LEU A 127 10.79 -3.86 -5.66
CA LEU A 127 12.13 -4.05 -5.09
C LEU A 127 12.23 -5.40 -4.37
N TRP A 128 11.18 -5.80 -3.67
CA TRP A 128 11.11 -7.10 -3.01
C TRP A 128 11.09 -8.26 -4.01
N GLU A 129 10.33 -8.14 -5.12
CA GLU A 129 10.25 -9.15 -6.17
C GLU A 129 11.57 -9.33 -6.92
N LYS A 130 12.24 -8.24 -7.24
CA LYS A 130 13.53 -8.26 -7.94
C LYS A 130 14.67 -8.74 -7.05
N ASN A 131 14.52 -8.61 -5.72
CA ASN A 131 15.49 -9.02 -4.69
C ASN A 131 16.95 -8.68 -5.10
N PRO A 132 17.26 -7.40 -5.34
CA PRO A 132 18.59 -6.99 -5.77
C PRO A 132 19.66 -7.37 -4.74
N GLU A 133 20.83 -7.78 -5.21
CA GLU A 133 21.93 -8.24 -4.35
C GLU A 133 22.65 -7.06 -3.68
N HIS A 134 22.77 -5.93 -4.38
CA HIS A 134 23.54 -4.76 -3.98
C HIS A 134 22.68 -3.53 -3.68
N ILE A 135 21.38 -3.70 -3.47
CA ILE A 135 20.46 -2.62 -3.06
C ILE A 135 19.67 -3.12 -1.85
N THR A 136 19.78 -2.42 -0.73
CA THR A 136 19.02 -2.71 0.49
C THR A 136 18.14 -1.52 0.83
N TYR A 137 17.02 -1.76 1.50
CA TYR A 137 16.11 -0.70 1.91
C TYR A 137 15.47 -1.02 3.25
N SER A 138 15.02 0.02 3.95
CA SER A 138 14.26 -0.06 5.19
C SER A 138 12.88 0.55 4.98
N VAL A 139 11.88 -0.15 5.52
CA VAL A 139 10.48 0.26 5.51
C VAL A 139 10.11 0.55 6.96
N SER A 140 9.43 1.66 7.23
CA SER A 140 9.02 1.98 8.61
C SER A 140 8.11 0.88 9.19
N GLU A 141 8.43 0.41 10.40
CA GLU A 141 7.53 -0.45 11.19
C GLU A 141 6.28 0.35 11.56
N GLY A 142 5.25 0.24 10.72
CA GLY A 142 4.05 1.04 10.86
C GLY A 142 3.43 1.45 9.54
N PHE A 143 3.29 0.52 8.58
CA PHE A 143 2.24 0.65 7.56
C PHE A 143 0.86 0.41 8.21
N ILE A 144 0.54 1.27 9.17
CA ILE A 144 -0.80 1.84 9.33
C ILE A 144 -0.74 3.04 8.39
N GLU A 145 -1.74 3.19 7.51
CA GLU A 145 -1.95 4.46 6.80
C GLU A 145 -1.73 5.59 7.82
N GLU A 146 -0.66 6.37 7.66
CA GLU A 146 -0.53 7.60 8.44
C GLU A 146 -1.81 8.39 8.15
N GLU A 147 -2.63 8.53 9.20
CA GLU A 147 -3.75 9.44 9.24
C GLU A 147 -3.23 10.78 8.69
N LEU A 148 -3.73 11.16 7.51
CA LEU A 148 -3.69 12.54 7.08
C LEU A 148 -4.21 13.36 8.26
N PRO A 149 -3.42 14.30 8.81
CA PRO A 149 -3.84 15.03 10.00
C PRO A 149 -5.17 15.71 9.71
N ALA A 150 -6.16 15.40 10.56
CA ALA A 150 -7.45 16.07 10.54
C ALA A 150 -7.23 17.56 10.86
N GLY A 151 -7.32 18.41 9.84
CA GLY A 151 -7.25 19.86 10.02
C GLY A 151 -7.15 20.59 8.68
N ASN A 152 -8.26 21.23 8.30
CA ASN A 152 -8.42 22.24 7.25
C ASN A 152 -7.13 22.95 6.79
N GLU A 153 -6.86 22.96 5.48
CA GLU A 153 -7.13 24.12 4.61
C GLU A 153 -6.73 23.80 3.16
N LEU A 154 -7.58 24.27 2.24
CA LEU A 154 -7.28 24.40 0.82
C LEU A 154 -5.88 24.99 0.61
N LEU A 155 -5.07 24.36 -0.24
CA LEU A 155 -4.28 25.08 -1.24
C LEU A 155 -4.26 24.26 -2.54
N LEU A 156 -5.20 24.63 -3.41
CA LEU A 156 -4.96 24.68 -4.84
C LEU A 156 -3.70 25.52 -5.07
N GLU A 157 -2.71 24.99 -5.77
CA GLU A 157 -1.90 25.79 -6.67
C GLU A 157 -1.63 24.96 -7.92
N GLU A 158 -2.37 25.32 -8.97
CA GLU A 158 -2.06 25.04 -10.35
C GLU A 158 -0.69 25.64 -10.68
N THR A 159 0.19 24.86 -11.30
CA THR A 159 1.28 25.42 -12.11
C THR A 159 1.22 24.77 -13.49
N GLY A 160 0.23 25.22 -14.26
CA GLY A 160 0.31 25.21 -15.71
C GLY A 160 0.99 26.50 -16.16
N ASP A 161 2.16 26.36 -16.78
CA ASP A 161 2.86 27.42 -17.50
C ASP A 161 3.53 26.71 -18.70
N GLU A 162 3.47 27.16 -19.95
CA GLU A 162 3.22 28.48 -20.52
C GLU A 162 2.65 28.31 -21.94
N LEU A 163 1.86 29.29 -22.40
CA LEU A 163 2.01 29.92 -23.71
C LEU A 163 1.28 31.29 -23.69
N ALA A 164 2.02 32.33 -23.30
CA ALA A 164 1.73 33.75 -23.57
C ALA A 164 2.05 34.07 -25.05
N PRO A 165 1.75 35.25 -25.67
CA PRO A 165 1.74 36.63 -25.12
C PRO A 165 0.56 37.51 -25.60
N MET A 166 0.24 38.68 -25.05
CA MET A 166 0.91 40.01 -25.12
C MET A 166 -0.20 40.98 -24.63
N GLY A 167 -0.04 42.05 -23.86
CA GLY A 167 1.09 42.86 -23.48
C GLY A 167 0.60 44.11 -22.72
N ALA A 168 1.55 44.78 -22.07
CA ALA A 168 1.55 46.17 -21.55
C ALA A 168 0.85 46.49 -20.20
N MET A 169 1.67 46.47 -19.12
CA MET A 169 2.10 47.63 -18.30
C MET A 169 1.24 48.94 -18.36
N TYR A 170 0.99 49.74 -17.32
CA TYR A 170 1.59 49.98 -16.00
C TYR A 170 0.62 50.87 -15.17
N MET A 171 0.63 50.71 -13.83
CA MET A 171 0.49 51.74 -12.78
C MET A 171 -0.67 52.77 -12.80
N GLY A 172 -1.55 52.63 -11.81
CA GLY A 172 -1.78 53.63 -10.77
C GLY A 172 -2.58 54.88 -11.14
N VAL A 173 -3.91 54.82 -10.95
CA VAL A 173 -4.75 56.01 -10.75
C VAL A 173 -5.89 55.69 -9.78
N VAL A 174 -5.91 56.38 -8.63
CA VAL A 174 -7.09 56.50 -7.77
C VAL A 174 -8.00 57.56 -8.38
N LEU A 175 -9.25 57.22 -8.71
CA LEU A 175 -10.28 58.20 -9.03
C LEU A 175 -11.59 57.91 -8.29
N ALA A 176 -12.15 58.99 -7.76
CA ALA A 176 -13.37 59.10 -6.96
C ALA A 176 -14.64 58.98 -7.85
N PRO A 177 -15.86 58.99 -7.27
CA PRO A 177 -17.05 58.30 -7.79
C PRO A 177 -17.69 59.02 -8.98
N SER A 178 -18.25 58.26 -9.91
CA SER A 178 -19.16 58.77 -10.93
C SER A 178 -20.55 58.18 -10.74
N VAL A 179 -21.52 59.09 -10.66
CA VAL A 179 -22.96 58.83 -10.58
C VAL A 179 -23.41 58.23 -11.91
N ILE A 180 -24.01 57.05 -11.88
CA ILE A 180 -24.64 56.42 -13.05
C ILE A 180 -26.16 56.50 -12.87
N ASP A 181 -26.82 57.11 -13.85
CA ASP A 181 -28.27 57.16 -14.03
C ASP A 181 -28.82 55.74 -14.25
N PHE A 182 -29.84 55.31 -13.49
CA PHE A 182 -30.51 54.04 -13.71
C PHE A 182 -31.59 54.20 -14.78
N GLU A 183 -31.35 53.67 -15.98
CA GLU A 183 -32.45 53.23 -16.85
C GLU A 183 -32.91 51.84 -16.38
N VAL A 184 -34.11 51.77 -15.79
CA VAL A 184 -34.77 50.50 -15.51
C VAL A 184 -35.30 49.95 -16.84
N LEU A 185 -34.50 49.08 -17.46
CA LEU A 185 -34.96 48.31 -18.63
C LEU A 185 -36.07 47.34 -18.19
N PRO A 186 -37.21 47.30 -18.89
CA PRO A 186 -38.26 46.33 -18.59
C PRO A 186 -37.77 44.92 -18.94
N VAL A 187 -37.85 44.01 -17.96
CA VAL A 187 -37.50 42.59 -18.11
C VAL A 187 -38.27 42.01 -19.30
N SER A 188 -37.56 41.40 -20.24
CA SER A 188 -38.19 40.80 -21.41
C SER A 188 -39.07 39.61 -20.99
N PRO A 189 -40.15 39.28 -21.72
CA PRO A 189 -40.98 38.12 -21.42
C PRO A 189 -40.17 36.81 -21.32
N ASP A 190 -39.09 36.69 -22.08
CA ASP A 190 -38.21 35.52 -22.09
C ASP A 190 -37.34 35.44 -20.82
N GLU A 191 -36.80 36.57 -20.34
CA GLU A 191 -36.09 36.64 -19.05
C GLU A 191 -37.04 36.42 -17.87
N LEU A 192 -38.27 36.93 -17.95
CA LEU A 192 -39.29 36.73 -16.91
C LEU A 192 -39.76 35.27 -16.84
N ASN A 193 -39.82 34.58 -17.99
CA ASN A 193 -40.14 33.16 -18.05
C ASN A 193 -38.97 32.30 -17.56
N ALA A 194 -37.73 32.65 -17.92
CA ALA A 194 -36.54 32.00 -17.39
C ALA A 194 -36.48 32.14 -15.86
N PHE A 195 -36.75 33.33 -15.34
CA PHE A 195 -36.79 33.61 -13.91
C PHE A 195 -37.95 32.89 -13.20
N HIS A 196 -39.15 32.83 -13.79
CA HIS A 196 -40.26 32.03 -13.25
C HIS A 196 -39.95 30.53 -13.24
N HIS A 197 -39.27 30.02 -14.27
CA HIS A 197 -38.83 28.63 -14.31
C HIS A 197 -37.76 28.35 -13.25
N GLU A 198 -36.84 29.29 -13.03
CA GLU A 198 -35.80 29.21 -12.01
C GLU A 198 -36.39 29.28 -10.59
N ILE A 199 -37.39 30.15 -10.36
CA ILE A 199 -38.17 30.21 -9.12
C ILE A 199 -38.97 28.92 -8.90
N GLN A 200 -39.68 28.42 -9.91
CA GLN A 200 -40.43 27.16 -9.79
C GLN A 200 -39.51 25.99 -9.48
N LYS A 201 -38.33 25.93 -10.11
CA LYS A 201 -37.32 24.92 -9.81
C LYS A 201 -36.85 25.02 -8.35
N PHE A 202 -36.64 26.24 -7.84
CA PHE A 202 -36.29 26.49 -6.44
C PHE A 202 -37.43 26.15 -5.47
N GLU A 203 -38.67 26.51 -5.79
CA GLU A 203 -39.86 26.20 -4.99
C GLU A 203 -40.14 24.69 -4.98
N ASP A 204 -40.00 24.00 -6.10
CA ASP A 204 -40.16 22.55 -6.22
C ASP A 204 -39.06 21.81 -5.46
N GLU A 205 -37.79 22.25 -5.54
CA GLU A 205 -36.68 21.67 -4.77
C GLU A 205 -36.85 21.90 -3.26
N GLY A 206 -37.32 23.08 -2.84
CA GLY A 206 -37.62 23.40 -1.45
C GLY A 206 -38.77 22.56 -0.89
N LEU A 207 -39.91 22.52 -1.57
CA LEU A 207 -41.09 21.76 -1.15
C LEU A 207 -40.80 20.25 -1.11
N PHE A 208 -40.03 19.74 -2.08
CA PHE A 208 -39.62 18.34 -2.11
C PHE A 208 -38.66 18.01 -0.97
N SER A 209 -37.77 18.94 -0.61
CA SER A 209 -36.87 18.80 0.53
C SER A 209 -37.63 18.73 1.86
N GLU A 210 -38.58 19.65 2.08
CA GLU A 210 -39.43 19.67 3.28
C GLU A 210 -40.30 18.42 3.38
N ALA A 211 -40.90 17.99 2.26
CA ALA A 211 -41.69 16.76 2.22
C ALA A 211 -40.84 15.53 2.58
N THR A 212 -39.61 15.46 2.07
CA THR A 212 -38.67 14.37 2.38
C THR A 212 -38.33 14.34 3.87
N ASP A 213 -38.06 15.50 4.47
CA ASP A 213 -37.75 15.59 5.88
C ASP A 213 -38.95 15.20 6.76
N LEU A 214 -40.18 15.59 6.37
CA LEU A 214 -41.40 15.13 7.02
C LEU A 214 -41.57 13.61 6.92
N PHE A 215 -41.33 13.00 5.75
CA PHE A 215 -41.38 11.54 5.61
C PHE A 215 -40.39 10.85 6.53
N LEU A 216 -39.17 11.37 6.66
CA LEU A 216 -38.15 10.83 7.56
C LEU A 216 -38.53 10.98 9.04
N GLU A 217 -39.15 12.09 9.43
CA GLU A 217 -39.71 12.26 10.77
C GLU A 217 -40.84 11.27 11.05
N LEU A 218 -41.74 11.04 10.09
CA LEU A 218 -42.80 10.05 10.21
C LEU A 218 -42.24 8.63 10.35
N VAL A 219 -41.24 8.25 9.54
CA VAL A 219 -40.54 6.96 9.66
C VAL A 219 -39.98 6.77 11.07
N LYS A 220 -39.43 7.82 11.68
CA LYS A 220 -38.86 7.77 13.03
C LYS A 220 -39.92 7.59 14.13
N MET A 221 -41.11 8.16 13.95
CA MET A 221 -42.18 8.15 14.96
C MET A 221 -43.14 6.96 14.81
N GLU A 222 -43.20 6.35 13.64
CA GLU A 222 -44.11 5.25 13.34
C GLU A 222 -43.78 4.01 14.16
N LYS A 223 -44.80 3.42 14.76
CA LYS A 223 -44.68 2.23 15.62
C LYS A 223 -45.28 0.99 14.98
N ASP A 224 -46.23 1.19 14.05
CA ASP A 224 -46.82 0.09 13.31
C ASP A 224 -45.89 -0.35 12.17
N ILE A 225 -45.63 -1.65 12.10
CA ILE A 225 -44.71 -2.24 11.11
C ILE A 225 -45.25 -2.07 9.69
N GLY A 226 -46.58 -2.16 9.51
CA GLY A 226 -47.23 -1.98 8.22
C GLY A 226 -47.07 -0.55 7.71
N GLY A 227 -47.42 0.43 8.54
CA GLY A 227 -47.24 1.86 8.26
C GLY A 227 -45.78 2.21 7.99
N LEU A 228 -44.86 1.71 8.82
CA LEU A 228 -43.42 1.92 8.63
C LEU A 228 -42.94 1.42 7.27
N LYS A 229 -43.40 0.24 6.86
CA LYS A 229 -43.04 -0.35 5.56
C LYS A 229 -43.52 0.51 4.40
N GLU A 230 -44.73 1.07 4.46
CA GLU A 230 -45.24 1.98 3.43
C GLU A 230 -44.44 3.28 3.36
N LEU A 231 -44.14 3.88 4.52
CA LEU A 231 -43.32 5.09 4.61
C LEU A 231 -41.91 4.85 4.08
N ALA A 232 -41.25 3.75 4.49
CA ALA A 232 -39.93 3.36 4.02
C ALA A 232 -39.89 3.11 2.51
N GLN A 233 -40.94 2.49 1.95
CA GLN A 233 -41.06 2.33 0.50
C GLN A 233 -41.15 3.66 -0.24
N ASN A 234 -41.86 4.66 0.31
CA ASN A 234 -41.94 5.98 -0.28
C ASN A 234 -40.60 6.72 -0.22
N VAL A 235 -39.88 6.63 0.90
CA VAL A 235 -38.49 7.14 1.00
C VAL A 235 -37.59 6.47 -0.05
N GLY A 236 -37.72 5.15 -0.25
CA GLY A 236 -36.99 4.44 -1.32
C GLY A 236 -37.28 4.99 -2.72
N LYS A 237 -38.54 5.28 -3.05
CA LYS A 237 -38.91 5.90 -4.33
C LYS A 237 -38.33 7.32 -4.49
N ILE A 238 -38.30 8.09 -3.39
CA ILE A 238 -37.67 9.42 -3.38
C ILE A 238 -36.18 9.31 -3.69
N ILE A 239 -35.48 8.36 -3.06
CA ILE A 239 -34.07 8.06 -3.35
C ILE A 239 -33.88 7.71 -4.83
N ASP A 240 -34.75 6.86 -5.39
CA ASP A 240 -34.68 6.48 -6.81
C ASP A 240 -34.81 7.71 -7.72
N ILE A 241 -35.81 8.57 -7.49
CA ILE A 241 -36.04 9.80 -8.27
C ILE A 241 -34.84 10.76 -8.17
N LEU A 242 -34.31 10.97 -6.97
CA LEU A 242 -33.16 11.86 -6.75
C LEU A 242 -31.89 11.31 -7.39
N PHE A 243 -31.68 9.99 -7.34
CA PHE A 243 -30.55 9.34 -7.98
C PHE A 243 -30.61 9.51 -9.51
N GLU A 244 -31.79 9.32 -10.11
CA GLU A 244 -32.02 9.53 -11.55
C GLU A 244 -31.82 10.99 -11.98
N LYS A 245 -32.14 11.95 -11.10
CA LYS A 245 -31.89 13.39 -11.32
C LYS A 245 -30.43 13.82 -11.05
N ASN A 246 -29.54 12.88 -10.74
CA ASN A 246 -28.15 13.14 -10.34
C ASN A 246 -28.00 14.03 -9.08
N SER A 247 -29.02 14.07 -8.21
CA SER A 247 -28.99 14.82 -6.94
C SER A 247 -28.34 13.99 -5.82
N ILE A 248 -27.12 13.51 -6.06
CA ILE A 248 -26.43 12.54 -5.18
C ILE A 248 -26.24 13.06 -3.76
N GLN A 249 -25.94 14.35 -3.59
CA GLN A 249 -25.78 14.96 -2.27
C GLN A 249 -27.05 14.81 -1.41
N ARG A 250 -28.24 15.01 -2.01
CA ARG A 250 -29.51 14.84 -1.29
C ARG A 250 -29.78 13.38 -0.96
N VAL A 251 -29.39 12.45 -1.84
CA VAL A 251 -29.49 11.02 -1.54
C VAL A 251 -28.61 10.65 -0.35
N ILE A 252 -27.37 11.16 -0.30
CA ILE A 252 -26.45 10.97 0.82
C ILE A 252 -27.07 11.48 2.13
N GLU A 253 -27.66 12.67 2.13
CA GLU A 253 -28.33 13.23 3.31
C GLU A 253 -29.47 12.32 3.83
N ILE A 254 -30.29 11.78 2.94
CA ILE A 254 -31.37 10.86 3.29
C ILE A 254 -30.79 9.55 3.87
N LEU A 255 -29.79 8.96 3.21
CA LEU A 255 -29.18 7.71 3.66
C LEU A 255 -28.50 7.86 5.03
N ASN A 256 -27.82 8.98 5.29
CA ASN A 256 -27.24 9.27 6.60
C ASN A 256 -28.33 9.36 7.68
N LYS A 257 -29.42 10.09 7.43
CA LYS A 257 -30.55 10.16 8.38
C LYS A 257 -31.16 8.79 8.66
N LEU A 258 -31.31 7.94 7.65
CA LEU A 258 -31.79 6.56 7.82
C LEU A 258 -30.82 5.71 8.65
N ARG A 259 -29.51 5.82 8.40
CA ARG A 259 -28.48 5.10 9.17
C ARG A 259 -28.48 5.53 10.64
N ASP A 260 -28.54 6.83 10.91
CA ASP A 260 -28.60 7.37 12.27
C ASP A 260 -29.83 6.82 13.03
N MET A 261 -30.97 6.68 12.36
CA MET A 261 -32.16 6.03 12.94
C MET A 261 -31.90 4.54 13.24
N SER A 262 -31.25 3.82 12.34
CA SER A 262 -30.92 2.39 12.49
C SER A 262 -29.99 2.10 13.67
N GLU A 263 -29.17 3.09 14.07
CA GLU A 263 -28.24 3.02 15.19
C GLU A 263 -28.87 3.47 16.52
N SER A 264 -29.98 4.21 16.48
CA SER A 264 -30.60 4.88 17.65
C SER A 264 -31.50 3.99 18.54
N GLY A 265 -31.20 2.70 18.68
CA GLY A 265 -31.91 1.82 19.63
C GLY A 265 -33.36 1.48 19.24
N ILE A 266 -33.69 1.51 17.95
CA ILE A 266 -34.97 1.03 17.40
C ILE A 266 -35.07 -0.51 17.49
N SER A 267 -36.28 -1.05 17.30
CA SER A 267 -36.49 -2.50 17.28
C SER A 267 -35.75 -3.16 16.11
N SER A 268 -35.42 -4.45 16.24
CA SER A 268 -34.75 -5.22 15.16
C SER A 268 -35.59 -5.27 13.87
N GLU A 269 -36.92 -5.29 13.98
CA GLU A 269 -37.81 -5.28 12.82
C GLU A 269 -37.84 -3.91 12.12
N HIS A 270 -37.82 -2.81 12.88
CA HIS A 270 -37.73 -1.47 12.30
C HIS A 270 -36.38 -1.27 11.59
N LYS A 271 -35.29 -1.71 12.24
CA LYS A 271 -33.95 -1.69 11.64
C LYS A 271 -33.92 -2.43 10.32
N LYS A 272 -34.48 -3.64 10.26
CA LYS A 272 -34.54 -4.42 9.02
C LYS A 272 -35.26 -3.68 7.88
N ILE A 273 -36.37 -3.00 8.16
CA ILE A 273 -37.12 -2.25 7.14
C ILE A 273 -36.30 -1.06 6.60
N ILE A 274 -35.59 -0.35 7.49
CA ILE A 274 -34.69 0.73 7.08
C ILE A 274 -33.51 0.18 6.27
N ASP A 275 -32.90 -0.92 6.73
CA ASP A 275 -31.79 -1.58 6.05
C ASP A 275 -32.20 -2.03 4.64
N GLU A 276 -33.44 -2.50 4.43
CA GLU A 276 -33.97 -2.85 3.10
C GLU A 276 -34.01 -1.65 2.12
N VAL A 277 -34.23 -0.44 2.63
CA VAL A 277 -34.18 0.79 1.81
C VAL A 277 -32.74 1.13 1.42
N ILE A 278 -31.82 1.05 2.37
CA ILE A 278 -30.39 1.30 2.15
C ILE A 278 -29.80 0.24 1.21
N ASP A 279 -30.17 -1.03 1.37
CA ASP A 279 -29.76 -2.13 0.49
C ASP A 279 -30.20 -1.90 -0.96
N ARG A 280 -31.41 -1.36 -1.18
CA ARG A 280 -31.89 -0.98 -2.52
C ARG A 280 -31.08 0.17 -3.11
N ALA A 281 -30.57 1.09 -2.28
CA ALA A 281 -29.65 2.14 -2.73
C ALA A 281 -28.30 1.53 -3.17
N GLY A 282 -27.82 0.50 -2.49
CA GLY A 282 -26.61 -0.25 -2.83
C GLY A 282 -26.77 -1.38 -3.87
N SER A 283 -27.85 -1.36 -4.68
CA SER A 283 -28.07 -2.38 -5.71
C SER A 283 -27.03 -2.30 -6.83
N GLU A 284 -26.70 -3.45 -7.45
CA GLU A 284 -25.69 -3.53 -8.51
C GLU A 284 -25.94 -2.52 -9.64
N ASP A 285 -27.18 -2.38 -10.10
CA ASP A 285 -27.55 -1.45 -11.17
C ASP A 285 -27.23 0.01 -10.82
N LYS A 286 -27.56 0.44 -9.59
CA LYS A 286 -27.27 1.80 -9.11
C LYS A 286 -25.78 2.01 -8.95
N LEU A 287 -25.06 1.04 -8.39
CA LEU A 287 -23.62 1.13 -8.23
C LEU A 287 -22.94 1.24 -9.59
N ARG A 288 -23.30 0.41 -10.57
CA ARG A 288 -22.77 0.50 -11.94
C ARG A 288 -23.01 1.87 -12.56
N LYS A 289 -24.23 2.41 -12.43
CA LYS A 289 -24.56 3.74 -12.90
C LYS A 289 -23.77 4.84 -12.18
N LEU A 290 -23.52 4.69 -10.88
CA LEU A 290 -22.71 5.60 -10.08
C LEU A 290 -21.26 5.69 -10.59
N PHE A 291 -20.66 4.56 -11.01
CA PHE A 291 -19.29 4.53 -11.52
C PHE A 291 -19.18 4.87 -13.03
N SER A 292 -20.26 4.76 -13.81
CA SER A 292 -20.25 5.08 -15.25
C SER A 292 -20.49 6.55 -15.56
N GLU A 293 -21.18 7.28 -14.67
CA GLU A 293 -21.45 8.71 -14.83
C GLU A 293 -20.28 9.51 -14.28
N ASP A 294 -19.91 10.62 -14.94
CA ASP A 294 -18.82 11.53 -14.54
C ASP A 294 -19.21 12.31 -13.27
N LYS A 295 -19.23 11.58 -12.15
CA LYS A 295 -19.58 12.07 -10.82
C LYS A 295 -18.32 12.40 -10.06
N ASN A 296 -18.40 13.42 -9.21
CA ASN A 296 -17.31 13.76 -8.32
C ASN A 296 -16.89 12.52 -7.47
N PRO A 297 -15.62 12.09 -7.53
CA PRO A 297 -15.07 11.01 -6.70
C PRO A 297 -15.40 11.13 -5.20
N GLU A 298 -15.39 12.34 -4.63
CA GLU A 298 -15.73 12.55 -3.22
C GLU A 298 -17.21 12.23 -2.91
N SER A 299 -18.12 12.57 -3.83
CA SER A 299 -19.53 12.22 -3.72
C SER A 299 -19.76 10.72 -3.85
N ILE A 300 -19.03 10.04 -4.74
CA ILE A 300 -19.07 8.57 -4.86
C ILE A 300 -18.62 7.94 -3.54
N GLN A 301 -17.50 8.37 -2.99
CA GLN A 301 -16.98 7.81 -1.72
C GLN A 301 -17.98 7.98 -0.57
N THR A 302 -18.51 9.19 -0.41
CA THR A 302 -19.48 9.50 0.66
C THR A 302 -20.77 8.69 0.49
N TYR A 303 -21.25 8.52 -0.75
CA TYR A 303 -22.39 7.67 -1.05
C TYR A 303 -22.15 6.23 -0.65
N LEU A 304 -21.01 5.66 -1.03
CA LEU A 304 -20.68 4.27 -0.75
C LEU A 304 -20.52 3.99 0.75
N LEU A 305 -19.98 4.95 1.52
CA LEU A 305 -19.90 4.87 2.99
C LEU A 305 -21.27 4.90 3.69
N CYS A 306 -22.34 5.27 2.99
CA CYS A 306 -23.70 5.21 3.51
C CYS A 306 -24.36 3.83 3.34
N LEU A 307 -23.74 2.91 2.60
CA LEU A 307 -24.33 1.63 2.25
C LEU A 307 -24.11 0.56 3.32
N ASN A 308 -24.97 -0.44 3.30
CA ASN A 308 -24.84 -1.63 4.13
C ASN A 308 -23.84 -2.62 3.54
N LYS A 309 -23.39 -3.57 4.38
CA LYS A 309 -22.50 -4.68 3.99
C LYS A 309 -23.05 -5.56 2.84
N ASN A 310 -24.36 -5.54 2.60
CA ASN A 310 -24.96 -6.27 1.47
C ASN A 310 -24.53 -5.70 0.10
N ALA A 311 -23.95 -4.51 0.05
CA ALA A 311 -23.35 -3.94 -1.16
C ALA A 311 -21.96 -4.53 -1.48
N ILE A 312 -21.27 -5.15 -0.52
CA ILE A 312 -19.88 -5.63 -0.67
C ILE A 312 -19.73 -6.58 -1.88
N PRO A 313 -20.58 -7.60 -2.10
CA PRO A 313 -20.42 -8.48 -3.27
C PRO A 313 -20.47 -7.74 -4.62
N PHE A 314 -21.33 -6.72 -4.73
CA PHE A 314 -21.44 -5.92 -5.95
C PHE A 314 -20.22 -5.00 -6.12
N LEU A 315 -19.77 -4.38 -5.03
CA LEU A 315 -18.57 -3.55 -5.01
C LEU A 315 -17.30 -4.34 -5.32
N LEU A 316 -17.18 -5.59 -4.88
CA LEU A 316 -16.08 -6.49 -5.26
C LEU A 316 -16.09 -6.78 -6.76
N ASN A 317 -17.27 -6.99 -7.35
CA ASN A 317 -17.35 -7.22 -8.78
C ASN A 317 -16.90 -5.98 -9.57
N ILE A 318 -17.37 -4.79 -9.16
CA ILE A 318 -16.94 -3.50 -9.72
C ILE A 318 -15.42 -3.29 -9.55
N LEU A 319 -14.87 -3.59 -8.37
CA LEU A 319 -13.44 -3.50 -8.10
C LEU A 319 -12.62 -4.32 -9.12
N GLY A 320 -13.11 -5.50 -9.49
CA GLY A 320 -12.47 -6.37 -10.48
C GLY A 320 -12.64 -5.93 -11.95
N GLU A 321 -13.44 -4.89 -12.22
CA GLU A 321 -13.69 -4.32 -13.55
C GLU A 321 -13.08 -2.92 -13.72
N LEU A 322 -12.80 -2.20 -12.62
CA LEU A 322 -12.22 -0.86 -12.65
C LEU A 322 -10.83 -0.84 -13.29
N GLU A 323 -10.60 0.12 -14.20
CA GLU A 323 -9.29 0.36 -14.83
C GLU A 323 -8.47 1.46 -14.11
N ASP A 324 -9.13 2.43 -13.50
CA ASP A 324 -8.48 3.53 -12.77
C ASP A 324 -7.88 3.06 -11.43
N ARG A 325 -6.56 3.27 -11.26
CA ARG A 325 -5.79 2.96 -10.04
C ARG A 325 -6.28 3.71 -8.82
N LYS A 326 -6.49 5.01 -8.96
CA LYS A 326 -6.93 5.87 -7.87
C LYS A 326 -8.31 5.38 -7.42
N MET A 327 -9.24 5.16 -8.34
CA MET A 327 -10.59 4.69 -7.99
C MET A 327 -10.60 3.30 -7.36
N ARG A 328 -9.79 2.35 -7.86
CA ARG A 328 -9.63 1.03 -7.22
C ARG A 328 -9.14 1.15 -5.77
N ARG A 329 -8.12 1.99 -5.52
CA ARG A 329 -7.61 2.22 -4.17
C ARG A 329 -8.68 2.78 -3.24
N HIS A 330 -9.42 3.79 -3.68
CA HIS A 330 -10.53 4.35 -2.88
C HIS A 330 -11.59 3.29 -2.59
N LEU A 331 -11.92 2.45 -3.57
CA LEU A 331 -12.89 1.37 -3.37
C LEU A 331 -12.40 0.30 -2.39
N CYS A 332 -11.11 -0.07 -2.41
CA CYS A 332 -10.52 -0.95 -1.40
C CYS A 332 -10.60 -0.35 0.00
N ASN A 333 -10.37 0.96 0.15
CA ASN A 333 -10.46 1.66 1.44
C ASN A 333 -11.91 1.67 1.95
N ILE A 334 -12.88 1.95 1.07
CA ILE A 334 -14.31 1.87 1.40
C ILE A 334 -14.71 0.46 1.81
N LEU A 335 -14.26 -0.56 1.07
CA LEU A 335 -14.53 -1.96 1.40
C LEU A 335 -13.93 -2.36 2.75
N SER A 336 -12.76 -1.80 3.12
CA SER A 336 -12.16 -2.01 4.44
C SER A 336 -12.95 -1.33 5.58
N VAL A 337 -13.75 -0.31 5.28
CA VAL A 337 -14.66 0.31 6.25
C VAL A 337 -15.99 -0.45 6.32
N LEU A 338 -16.62 -0.72 5.17
CA LEU A 338 -17.90 -1.44 5.09
C LEU A 338 -17.79 -2.90 5.55
N GLY A 339 -16.61 -3.49 5.38
CA GLY A 339 -16.32 -4.89 5.67
C GLY A 339 -16.17 -5.22 7.15
N LYS A 340 -16.18 -4.22 8.03
CA LYS A 340 -16.07 -4.43 9.48
C LYS A 340 -17.25 -5.27 9.99
N ASP A 341 -16.93 -6.31 10.75
CA ASP A 341 -17.82 -7.35 11.26
C ASP A 341 -18.61 -8.09 10.14
N ALA A 342 -18.04 -8.14 8.94
CA ALA A 342 -18.70 -8.64 7.73
C ALA A 342 -17.78 -9.48 6.83
N ALA A 343 -16.78 -10.17 7.39
CA ALA A 343 -15.88 -11.05 6.64
C ALA A 343 -16.59 -12.04 5.67
N ASP A 344 -17.75 -12.58 6.06
CA ASP A 344 -18.54 -13.50 5.22
C ASP A 344 -19.01 -12.87 3.89
N ALA A 345 -19.13 -11.54 3.82
CA ALA A 345 -19.53 -10.83 2.61
C ALA A 345 -18.45 -10.85 1.51
N PHE A 346 -17.21 -11.21 1.85
CA PHE A 346 -16.07 -11.25 0.91
C PHE A 346 -15.83 -12.61 0.28
N VAL A 347 -16.61 -13.64 0.66
CA VAL A 347 -16.42 -15.02 0.17
C VAL A 347 -16.43 -15.09 -1.37
N CYS A 348 -17.32 -14.35 -2.03
CA CYS A 348 -17.38 -14.33 -3.50
C CYS A 348 -16.10 -13.78 -4.14
N GLY A 349 -15.42 -12.81 -3.51
CA GLY A 349 -14.16 -12.26 -3.99
C GLY A 349 -13.01 -13.25 -3.87
N ILE A 350 -13.02 -14.09 -2.83
CA ILE A 350 -12.03 -15.16 -2.64
C ILE A 350 -12.17 -16.27 -3.67
N HIS A 351 -13.39 -16.58 -4.10
CA HIS A 351 -13.68 -17.62 -5.08
C HIS A 351 -13.73 -17.12 -6.53
N ASP A 352 -13.35 -15.86 -6.79
CA ASP A 352 -13.36 -15.32 -8.14
C ASP A 352 -12.26 -15.95 -9.03
N LYS A 353 -12.54 -16.06 -10.33
CA LYS A 353 -11.57 -16.57 -11.32
C LYS A 353 -10.41 -15.61 -11.57
N ARG A 354 -10.60 -14.31 -11.31
CA ARG A 354 -9.63 -13.25 -11.53
C ARG A 354 -8.66 -13.21 -10.35
N TRP A 355 -7.43 -13.67 -10.56
CA TRP A 355 -6.42 -13.75 -9.49
C TRP A 355 -6.19 -12.40 -8.77
N TYR A 356 -6.30 -11.29 -9.49
CA TYR A 356 -6.11 -9.94 -8.95
C TYR A 356 -7.28 -9.52 -8.03
N LEU A 357 -8.51 -9.95 -8.33
CA LEU A 357 -9.63 -9.70 -7.43
C LEU A 357 -9.51 -10.54 -6.15
N VAL A 358 -9.09 -11.80 -6.27
CA VAL A 358 -8.79 -12.67 -5.11
C VAL A 358 -7.71 -12.01 -4.24
N ARG A 359 -6.62 -11.54 -4.86
CA ARG A 359 -5.53 -10.83 -4.17
C ARG A 359 -6.00 -9.55 -3.48
N ASN A 360 -6.78 -8.69 -4.15
CA ASN A 360 -7.34 -7.49 -3.53
C ASN A 360 -8.30 -7.81 -2.37
N THR A 361 -9.09 -8.88 -2.51
CA THR A 361 -9.97 -9.35 -1.44
C THR A 361 -9.17 -9.81 -0.23
N LEU A 362 -8.08 -10.57 -0.42
CA LEU A 362 -7.17 -10.98 0.65
C LEU A 362 -6.52 -9.79 1.35
N MET A 363 -6.09 -8.78 0.59
CA MET A 363 -5.54 -7.54 1.14
C MET A 363 -6.55 -6.86 2.07
N ILE A 364 -7.81 -6.69 1.63
CA ILE A 364 -8.88 -6.09 2.44
C ILE A 364 -9.13 -6.92 3.72
N LEU A 365 -9.26 -8.24 3.60
CA LEU A 365 -9.45 -9.12 4.76
C LEU A 365 -8.27 -9.05 5.75
N GLY A 366 -7.05 -8.89 5.26
CA GLY A 366 -5.86 -8.69 6.08
C GLY A 366 -5.88 -7.36 6.84
N ILE A 367 -6.36 -6.28 6.21
CA ILE A 367 -6.51 -4.95 6.84
C ILE A 367 -7.59 -4.96 7.91
N LEU A 368 -8.71 -5.66 7.66
CA LEU A 368 -9.80 -5.84 8.62
C LEU A 368 -9.33 -6.56 9.90
N LYS A 369 -8.34 -7.46 9.79
CA LYS A 369 -7.77 -8.24 10.90
C LYS A 369 -8.81 -9.09 11.66
N GLU A 370 -9.85 -9.52 10.97
CA GLU A 370 -10.93 -10.30 11.58
C GLU A 370 -10.63 -11.80 11.55
N SER A 371 -10.70 -12.45 12.71
CA SER A 371 -10.47 -13.91 12.82
C SER A 371 -11.50 -14.74 12.04
N GLY A 372 -12.70 -14.19 11.78
CA GLY A 372 -13.72 -14.84 10.95
C GLY A 372 -13.26 -15.10 9.52
N ALA A 373 -12.35 -14.29 8.99
CA ALA A 373 -11.83 -14.39 7.62
C ALA A 373 -10.79 -15.52 7.44
N ILE A 374 -10.22 -16.05 8.53
CA ILE A 374 -9.08 -16.97 8.49
C ILE A 374 -9.38 -18.17 7.58
N LYS A 375 -10.53 -18.84 7.77
CA LYS A 375 -10.88 -20.02 6.97
C LYS A 375 -10.94 -19.73 5.47
N CYS A 376 -11.49 -18.58 5.08
CA CYS A 376 -11.55 -18.17 3.68
C CYS A 376 -10.15 -17.88 3.12
N ILE A 377 -9.28 -17.23 3.91
CA ILE A 377 -7.90 -16.95 3.50
C ILE A 377 -7.10 -18.26 3.33
N GLU A 378 -7.33 -19.25 4.19
CA GLU A 378 -6.64 -20.55 4.16
C GLU A 378 -6.82 -21.30 2.84
N GLU A 379 -7.99 -21.16 2.20
CA GLU A 379 -8.27 -21.77 0.90
C GLU A 379 -7.34 -21.26 -0.21
N THR A 380 -6.74 -20.08 -0.03
CA THR A 380 -5.88 -19.41 -1.02
C THR A 380 -4.38 -19.62 -0.79
N ILE A 381 -3.98 -20.26 0.31
CA ILE A 381 -2.56 -20.49 0.64
C ILE A 381 -1.84 -21.32 -0.43
N ALA A 382 -2.55 -22.23 -1.09
CA ALA A 382 -2.02 -23.08 -2.15
C ALA A 382 -2.48 -22.65 -3.56
N HIS A 383 -2.93 -21.41 -3.71
CA HIS A 383 -3.44 -20.89 -4.99
C HIS A 383 -2.37 -20.96 -6.11
N PRO A 384 -2.73 -21.25 -7.38
CA PRO A 384 -1.75 -21.36 -8.47
C PRO A 384 -0.95 -20.07 -8.71
N GLU A 385 -1.60 -18.91 -8.60
CA GLU A 385 -0.94 -17.61 -8.75
C GLU A 385 -0.07 -17.26 -7.52
N LEU A 386 1.20 -16.93 -7.76
CA LEU A 386 2.17 -16.59 -6.71
C LEU A 386 1.75 -15.36 -5.91
N ARG A 387 1.23 -14.32 -6.59
CA ARG A 387 0.79 -13.07 -5.92
C ARG A 387 -0.33 -13.31 -4.91
N VAL A 388 -1.26 -14.21 -5.25
CA VAL A 388 -2.36 -14.60 -4.35
C VAL A 388 -1.80 -15.31 -3.11
N ARG A 389 -0.90 -16.29 -3.28
CA ARG A 389 -0.30 -16.99 -2.13
C ARG A 389 0.50 -16.05 -1.22
N LYS A 390 1.25 -15.10 -1.81
CA LYS A 390 1.98 -14.07 -1.06
C LYS A 390 1.03 -13.20 -0.22
N GLU A 391 -0.05 -12.70 -0.83
CA GLU A 391 -1.03 -11.87 -0.12
C GLU A 391 -1.78 -12.69 0.95
N ALA A 392 -2.07 -13.96 0.72
CA ALA A 392 -2.69 -14.84 1.70
C ALA A 392 -1.82 -14.95 2.97
N VAL A 393 -0.51 -15.17 2.83
CA VAL A 393 0.41 -15.21 3.96
C VAL A 393 0.50 -13.85 4.65
N LYS A 394 0.54 -12.74 3.91
CA LYS A 394 0.53 -11.38 4.46
C LYS A 394 -0.74 -11.10 5.27
N ALA A 395 -1.90 -11.48 4.76
CA ALA A 395 -3.18 -11.33 5.45
C ALA A 395 -3.22 -12.13 6.77
N LEU A 396 -2.75 -13.38 6.76
CA LEU A 396 -2.62 -14.18 7.98
C LEU A 396 -1.62 -13.58 8.98
N GLU A 397 -0.54 -12.97 8.49
CA GLU A 397 0.43 -12.26 9.31
C GLU A 397 -0.17 -11.01 9.97
N LEU A 398 -0.99 -10.26 9.25
CA LEU A 398 -1.69 -9.07 9.72
C LEU A 398 -2.76 -9.40 10.76
N ILE A 399 -3.52 -10.49 10.54
CA ILE A 399 -4.49 -11.01 11.51
C ILE A 399 -3.76 -11.45 12.78
N GLY A 400 -2.66 -12.20 12.64
CA GLY A 400 -1.71 -12.44 13.74
C GLY A 400 -2.26 -13.18 14.96
N THR A 401 -3.40 -13.85 14.86
CA THR A 401 -3.99 -14.62 15.96
C THR A 401 -3.44 -16.05 16.01
N GLU A 402 -3.59 -16.73 17.15
CA GLU A 402 -3.06 -18.09 17.36
C GLU A 402 -3.58 -19.11 16.33
N GLU A 403 -4.80 -18.89 15.83
CA GLU A 403 -5.45 -19.69 14.79
C GLU A 403 -4.68 -19.70 13.46
N THR A 404 -3.94 -18.64 13.13
CA THR A 404 -3.22 -18.55 11.85
C THR A 404 -1.94 -19.39 11.80
N LYS A 405 -1.45 -19.87 12.95
CA LYS A 405 -0.17 -20.60 13.04
C LYS A 405 -0.13 -21.86 12.19
N GLY A 406 -1.20 -22.66 12.17
CA GLY A 406 -1.23 -23.89 11.38
C GLY A 406 -0.98 -23.62 9.90
N SER A 407 -1.60 -22.54 9.42
CA SER A 407 -1.55 -22.09 8.04
C SER A 407 -0.22 -21.46 7.65
N LEU A 408 0.37 -20.67 8.55
CA LEU A 408 1.75 -20.19 8.37
C LEU A 408 2.78 -21.33 8.38
N ILE A 409 2.57 -22.39 9.18
CA ILE A 409 3.44 -23.59 9.16
C ILE A 409 3.34 -24.32 7.82
N ILE A 410 2.16 -24.37 7.20
CA ILE A 410 1.98 -24.92 5.84
C ILE A 410 2.79 -24.10 4.83
N ALA A 411 2.75 -22.76 4.92
CA ALA A 411 3.46 -21.85 4.02
C ALA A 411 5.00 -21.97 4.09
N LEU A 412 5.58 -22.51 5.18
CA LEU A 412 7.01 -22.86 5.24
C LEU A 412 7.45 -23.92 4.22
N LYS A 413 6.49 -24.58 3.56
CA LYS A 413 6.73 -25.59 2.53
C LYS A 413 6.44 -25.09 1.11
N ASP A 414 6.10 -23.82 0.92
CA ASP A 414 5.83 -23.26 -0.42
C ASP A 414 7.07 -23.38 -1.32
N SER A 415 6.83 -23.50 -2.63
CA SER A 415 7.85 -23.45 -3.67
C SER A 415 8.65 -22.14 -3.71
N ASP A 416 8.02 -21.01 -3.36
CA ASP A 416 8.62 -19.68 -3.40
C ASP A 416 9.36 -19.35 -2.09
N ALA A 417 10.60 -18.86 -2.21
CA ALA A 417 11.43 -18.52 -1.05
C ALA A 417 10.94 -17.29 -0.28
N GLY A 418 10.30 -16.34 -0.98
CA GLY A 418 9.71 -15.16 -0.36
C GLY A 418 8.58 -15.55 0.58
N ILE A 419 7.66 -16.41 0.13
CA ILE A 419 6.56 -16.94 0.94
C ILE A 419 7.09 -17.67 2.19
N ARG A 420 8.07 -18.58 2.03
CA ARG A 420 8.66 -19.31 3.16
C ARG A 420 9.29 -18.35 4.19
N THR A 421 9.98 -17.32 3.72
CA THR A 421 10.61 -16.31 4.57
C THR A 421 9.58 -15.46 5.30
N SER A 422 8.52 -14.99 4.63
CA SER A 422 7.43 -14.23 5.26
C SER A 422 6.68 -15.06 6.31
N ALA A 423 6.38 -16.32 6.00
CA ALA A 423 5.75 -17.24 6.94
C ALA A 423 6.63 -17.47 8.19
N LEU A 424 7.94 -17.62 8.01
CA LEU A 424 8.89 -17.78 9.11
C LEU A 424 8.92 -16.53 10.01
N ARG A 425 8.97 -15.33 9.43
CA ARG A 425 8.90 -14.05 10.16
C ARG A 425 7.60 -13.90 10.94
N ALA A 426 6.48 -14.25 10.32
CA ALA A 426 5.19 -14.21 10.98
C ALA A 426 5.14 -15.16 12.19
N LEU A 427 5.66 -16.38 12.03
CA LEU A 427 5.69 -17.39 13.09
C LEU A 427 6.57 -16.99 14.28
N ARG A 428 7.65 -16.22 14.08
CA ARG A 428 8.53 -15.73 15.15
C ARG A 428 7.78 -14.90 16.20
N ARG A 429 6.75 -14.14 15.80
CA ARG A 429 5.99 -13.27 16.72
C ARG A 429 5.26 -14.04 17.81
N PHE A 430 4.86 -15.29 17.54
CA PHE A 430 4.17 -16.13 18.50
C PHE A 430 5.08 -16.72 19.58
N LYS A 431 6.41 -16.66 19.40
CA LYS A 431 7.41 -17.22 20.34
C LYS A 431 7.11 -18.67 20.74
N ASP A 432 6.53 -19.44 19.81
CA ASP A 432 6.14 -20.83 20.04
C ASP A 432 7.38 -21.72 20.07
N LYS A 433 7.56 -22.48 21.15
CA LYS A 433 8.67 -23.43 21.28
C LYS A 433 8.65 -24.51 20.20
N LYS A 434 7.49 -24.86 19.65
CA LYS A 434 7.40 -25.82 18.54
C LYS A 434 8.05 -25.31 17.26
N LEU A 435 8.16 -23.99 17.09
CA LEU A 435 8.85 -23.40 15.94
C LEU A 435 10.33 -23.78 15.93
N PHE A 436 10.95 -23.92 17.11
CA PHE A 436 12.33 -24.40 17.21
C PHE A 436 12.50 -25.77 16.57
N ASP A 437 11.63 -26.73 16.91
CA ASP A 437 11.71 -28.09 16.37
C ASP A 437 11.48 -28.10 14.85
N ILE A 438 10.50 -27.34 14.36
CA ILE A 438 10.22 -27.20 12.92
C ILE A 438 11.43 -26.64 12.15
N VAL A 439 12.03 -25.55 12.65
CA VAL A 439 13.18 -24.90 12.01
C VAL A 439 14.42 -25.77 12.10
N LYS A 440 14.63 -26.44 13.25
CA LYS A 440 15.72 -27.40 13.45
C LYS A 440 15.63 -28.54 12.45
N GLU A 441 14.48 -29.18 12.32
CA GLU A 441 14.27 -30.26 11.34
C GLU A 441 14.55 -29.78 9.92
N ARG A 442 14.08 -28.58 9.56
CA ARG A 442 14.34 -27.99 8.25
C ARG A 442 15.83 -27.77 7.99
N ILE A 443 16.56 -27.20 8.95
CA ILE A 443 18.00 -26.95 8.80
C ILE A 443 18.77 -28.27 8.64
N LEU A 444 18.37 -29.30 9.39
CA LEU A 444 19.04 -30.59 9.40
C LEU A 444 18.65 -31.50 8.22
N ALA A 445 17.59 -31.20 7.48
CA ALA A 445 17.17 -31.96 6.29
C ALA A 445 18.22 -31.94 5.16
N GLY A 446 19.19 -31.01 5.19
CA GLY A 446 20.32 -30.98 4.27
C GLY A 446 19.99 -30.44 2.87
N ASP A 447 18.77 -29.95 2.65
CA ASP A 447 18.30 -29.33 1.40
C ASP A 447 18.60 -27.82 1.33
N LEU A 448 19.28 -27.26 2.35
CA LEU A 448 19.54 -25.83 2.42
C LEU A 448 20.44 -25.31 1.29
N LYS A 449 21.27 -26.14 0.66
CA LYS A 449 22.29 -25.69 -0.32
C LYS A 449 21.66 -24.89 -1.47
N GLU A 450 20.55 -25.39 -1.99
CA GLU A 450 19.83 -24.82 -3.13
C GLU A 450 18.91 -23.64 -2.74
N ARG A 451 18.83 -23.28 -1.45
CA ARG A 451 17.99 -22.18 -0.98
C ARG A 451 18.71 -20.82 -1.08
N PRO A 452 17.99 -19.71 -1.29
CA PRO A 452 18.57 -18.38 -1.24
C PRO A 452 19.26 -18.08 0.09
N TYR A 453 20.32 -17.28 0.04
CA TYR A 453 21.07 -16.89 1.24
C TYR A 453 20.21 -16.18 2.30
N THR A 454 19.28 -15.34 1.87
CA THR A 454 18.34 -14.62 2.74
C THR A 454 17.50 -15.58 3.59
N GLU A 455 16.96 -16.62 2.96
CA GLU A 455 16.19 -17.66 3.64
C GLU A 455 17.05 -18.50 4.59
N LYS A 456 18.25 -18.90 4.15
CA LYS A 456 19.22 -19.62 5.00
C LYS A 456 19.49 -18.81 6.27
N LYS A 457 19.82 -17.52 6.13
CA LYS A 457 20.11 -16.64 7.27
C LYS A 457 18.90 -16.55 8.22
N GLU A 458 17.70 -16.33 7.69
CA GLU A 458 16.47 -16.20 8.48
C GLU A 458 16.19 -17.47 9.30
N LEU A 459 16.40 -18.67 8.73
CA LEU A 459 16.28 -19.95 9.44
C LEU A 459 17.24 -20.05 10.63
N PHE A 460 18.51 -19.67 10.43
CA PHE A 460 19.52 -19.74 11.50
C PHE A 460 19.27 -18.70 12.62
N GLU A 461 18.86 -17.48 12.27
CA GLU A 461 18.47 -16.47 13.27
C GLU A 461 17.22 -16.93 14.04
N THR A 462 16.21 -17.49 13.35
CA THR A 462 14.99 -18.02 14.00
C THR A 462 15.30 -19.18 14.94
N LEU A 463 16.20 -20.08 14.56
CA LEU A 463 16.64 -21.20 15.40
C LEU A 463 17.19 -20.70 16.74
N SER A 464 18.00 -19.63 16.71
CA SER A 464 18.55 -19.01 17.92
C SER A 464 17.48 -18.40 18.80
N GLU A 465 16.53 -17.64 18.22
CA GLU A 465 15.51 -16.93 18.98
C GLU A 465 14.51 -17.86 19.66
N THR A 466 14.17 -18.95 18.98
CA THR A 466 13.20 -19.94 19.47
C THR A 466 13.84 -20.97 20.41
N GLY A 467 15.10 -21.33 20.16
CA GLY A 467 15.83 -22.36 20.92
C GLY A 467 16.61 -21.86 22.12
N GLY A 468 17.00 -20.57 22.15
CA GLY A 468 17.95 -20.06 23.15
C GLY A 468 19.24 -20.91 23.17
N GLU A 469 19.73 -21.25 24.37
CA GLU A 469 20.96 -22.04 24.53
C GLU A 469 20.90 -23.42 23.84
N THR A 470 19.70 -23.99 23.64
CA THR A 470 19.55 -25.29 22.95
C THR A 470 19.90 -25.22 21.46
N ALA A 471 19.92 -24.01 20.87
CA ALA A 471 20.36 -23.81 19.49
C ALA A 471 21.89 -23.89 19.35
N PHE A 472 22.64 -23.61 20.43
CA PHE A 472 24.10 -23.49 20.38
C PHE A 472 24.81 -24.68 19.72
N PRO A 473 24.53 -25.96 20.10
CA PRO A 473 25.27 -27.10 19.53
C PRO A 473 25.04 -27.26 18.03
N ILE A 474 23.87 -26.85 17.53
CA ILE A 474 23.54 -26.90 16.10
C ILE A 474 24.32 -25.80 15.38
N LEU A 475 24.21 -24.56 15.87
CA LEU A 475 24.88 -23.40 15.29
C LEU A 475 26.40 -23.58 15.26
N SER A 476 27.01 -24.01 16.37
CA SER A 476 28.45 -24.27 16.44
C SER A 476 28.88 -25.37 15.47
N GLY A 477 28.09 -26.45 15.36
CA GLY A 477 28.36 -27.54 14.42
C GLY A 477 28.39 -27.09 12.96
N PHE A 478 27.49 -26.19 12.54
CA PHE A 478 27.53 -25.60 11.21
C PHE A 478 28.70 -24.62 11.03
N PHE A 479 28.97 -23.78 12.03
CA PHE A 479 30.04 -22.78 11.99
C PHE A 479 31.45 -23.41 11.88
N GLU A 480 31.69 -24.51 12.59
CA GLU A 480 32.99 -25.18 12.67
C GLU A 480 33.28 -26.13 11.50
N LYS A 481 32.29 -26.40 10.64
CA LYS A 481 32.41 -27.33 9.52
C LYS A 481 33.34 -26.78 8.42
N LYS A 482 34.65 -27.04 8.57
CA LYS A 482 35.66 -26.71 7.54
C LYS A 482 35.65 -27.78 6.45
N GLY A 483 35.15 -27.43 5.25
CA GLY A 483 35.24 -28.32 4.09
C GLY A 483 36.69 -28.51 3.64
N LEU A 484 37.06 -29.73 3.20
CA LEU A 484 38.38 -30.01 2.59
C LEU A 484 38.63 -29.17 1.32
N PHE A 485 37.55 -28.67 0.71
CA PHE A 485 37.55 -27.64 -0.34
C PHE A 485 36.55 -26.57 0.11
N ARG A 486 36.97 -25.29 0.16
CA ARG A 486 36.14 -24.14 0.53
C ARG A 486 35.06 -23.89 -0.53
N LYS A 487 34.07 -24.77 -0.59
CA LYS A 487 32.89 -24.61 -1.44
C LYS A 487 32.07 -23.44 -0.91
N VAL A 488 31.62 -22.56 -1.80
CA VAL A 488 30.90 -21.32 -1.48
C VAL A 488 29.71 -21.59 -0.57
N GLU A 489 28.97 -22.68 -0.82
CA GLU A 489 27.78 -23.05 -0.04
C GLU A 489 28.12 -23.44 1.41
N THR A 490 29.32 -23.95 1.65
CA THR A 490 29.78 -24.25 3.02
C THR A 490 30.11 -22.96 3.76
N GLU A 491 30.74 -21.99 3.09
CA GLU A 491 31.03 -20.68 3.66
C GLU A 491 29.74 -19.89 3.92
N GLU A 492 28.73 -20.01 3.06
CA GLU A 492 27.41 -19.41 3.29
C GLU A 492 26.74 -19.94 4.56
N LEU A 493 26.69 -21.27 4.72
CA LEU A 493 26.07 -21.87 5.91
C LEU A 493 26.85 -21.55 7.18
N ARG A 494 28.19 -21.45 7.10
CA ARG A 494 29.02 -20.96 8.21
C ARG A 494 28.70 -19.51 8.55
N ALA A 495 28.50 -18.65 7.55
CA ALA A 495 28.10 -17.26 7.76
C ALA A 495 26.70 -17.16 8.38
N CYS A 496 25.71 -17.91 7.90
CA CYS A 496 24.38 -18.00 8.52
C CYS A 496 24.46 -18.46 9.98
N ALA A 497 25.29 -19.47 10.26
CA ALA A 497 25.55 -19.92 11.63
C ALA A 497 26.18 -18.84 12.50
N ALA A 498 27.08 -18.01 11.94
CA ALA A 498 27.64 -16.86 12.65
C ALA A 498 26.54 -15.83 13.01
N TYR A 499 25.60 -15.53 12.11
CA TYR A 499 24.45 -14.68 12.44
C TYR A 499 23.61 -15.28 13.57
N GLY A 500 23.30 -16.57 13.51
CA GLY A 500 22.59 -17.27 14.59
C GLY A 500 23.34 -17.20 15.94
N LEU A 501 24.66 -17.45 15.95
CA LEU A 501 25.49 -17.32 17.16
C LEU A 501 25.47 -15.88 17.70
N GLY A 502 25.46 -14.88 16.82
CA GLY A 502 25.34 -13.47 17.18
C GLY A 502 24.01 -13.14 17.86
N VAL A 503 22.90 -13.66 17.33
CA VAL A 503 21.58 -13.50 17.97
C VAL A 503 21.53 -14.19 19.33
N LEU A 504 22.18 -15.35 19.47
CA LEU A 504 22.22 -16.09 20.72
C LEU A 504 23.03 -15.37 21.82
N GLY A 505 24.15 -14.74 21.46
CA GLY A 505 24.89 -13.83 22.33
C GLY A 505 25.53 -14.45 23.59
N THR A 506 25.61 -15.77 23.71
CA THR A 506 26.29 -16.44 24.83
C THR A 506 27.81 -16.22 24.80
N LYS A 507 28.47 -16.45 25.93
CA LYS A 507 29.94 -16.32 26.02
C LYS A 507 30.65 -17.24 25.01
N GLU A 508 30.12 -18.44 24.85
CA GLU A 508 30.62 -19.45 23.93
C GLU A 508 30.42 -19.02 22.47
N SER A 509 29.25 -18.44 22.13
CA SER A 509 28.99 -17.86 20.82
C SER A 509 29.98 -16.74 20.50
N ILE A 510 30.23 -15.85 21.45
CA ILE A 510 31.17 -14.73 21.32
C ILE A 510 32.59 -15.25 21.00
N VAL A 511 33.06 -16.28 21.69
CA VAL A 511 34.39 -16.87 21.44
C VAL A 511 34.48 -17.43 20.01
N LEU A 512 33.42 -18.09 19.51
CA LEU A 512 33.38 -18.58 18.14
C LEU A 512 33.39 -17.45 17.10
N LEU A 513 32.62 -16.38 17.34
CA LEU A 513 32.60 -15.21 16.46
C LEU A 513 33.97 -14.52 16.41
N GLU A 514 34.63 -14.31 17.55
CA GLU A 514 35.96 -13.70 17.62
C GLU A 514 37.02 -14.55 16.90
N LYS A 515 36.90 -15.88 16.96
CA LYS A 515 37.72 -16.80 16.18
C LYS A 515 37.46 -16.66 14.67
N GLY A 516 36.19 -16.54 14.26
CA GLY A 516 35.79 -16.33 12.87
C GLY A 516 36.28 -15.00 12.28
N MET A 517 36.26 -13.92 13.07
CA MET A 517 36.78 -12.61 12.68
C MET A 517 38.28 -12.60 12.36
N ARG A 518 39.04 -13.59 12.87
CA ARG A 518 40.48 -13.75 12.61
C ARG A 518 40.78 -14.67 11.42
N GLU A 519 39.76 -15.25 10.81
CA GLU A 519 39.95 -15.99 9.56
C GLU A 519 40.30 -15.04 8.40
N LYS A 520 40.78 -15.60 7.29
CA LYS A 520 41.06 -14.80 6.08
C LYS A 520 39.79 -14.03 5.68
N GLU A 521 39.95 -12.77 5.28
CA GLU A 521 38.84 -11.93 4.83
C GLU A 521 37.99 -12.63 3.75
N GLY A 522 36.68 -12.47 3.90
CA GLY A 522 35.67 -13.17 3.15
C GLY A 522 34.37 -13.31 3.93
N PHE A 523 33.43 -14.06 3.34
CA PHE A 523 32.03 -14.11 3.74
C PHE A 523 31.80 -14.42 5.24
N VAL A 524 32.52 -15.40 5.79
CA VAL A 524 32.39 -15.79 7.20
C VAL A 524 32.99 -14.76 8.15
N SER A 525 34.15 -14.18 7.83
CA SER A 525 34.77 -13.12 8.63
C SER A 525 33.85 -11.90 8.73
N ASP A 526 33.25 -11.49 7.61
CA ASP A 526 32.37 -10.31 7.56
C ASP A 526 31.05 -10.57 8.29
N ALA A 527 30.49 -11.77 8.14
CA ALA A 527 29.33 -12.20 8.92
C ALA A 527 29.65 -12.19 10.43
N CYS A 528 30.82 -12.68 10.86
CA CYS A 528 31.23 -12.65 12.27
C CYS A 528 31.40 -11.24 12.80
N LYS A 529 32.01 -10.32 12.03
CA LYS A 529 32.14 -8.89 12.41
C LYS A 529 30.75 -8.28 12.61
N LYS A 530 29.83 -8.47 11.66
CA LYS A 530 28.44 -7.98 11.72
C LYS A 530 27.66 -8.60 12.89
N ALA A 531 27.77 -9.91 13.09
CA ALA A 531 27.11 -10.63 14.17
C ALA A 531 27.64 -10.20 15.55
N ARG A 532 28.95 -9.96 15.68
CA ARG A 532 29.57 -9.49 16.93
C ARG A 532 29.08 -8.10 17.32
N MET A 533 28.88 -7.19 16.37
CA MET A 533 28.29 -5.86 16.66
C MET A 533 26.91 -5.98 17.29
N LYS A 534 26.08 -6.94 16.84
CA LYS A 534 24.74 -7.19 17.42
C LYS A 534 24.76 -7.77 18.84
N THR A 535 25.83 -8.46 19.24
CA THR A 535 25.96 -9.03 20.61
C THR A 535 26.18 -7.98 21.71
N GLY A 536 26.42 -6.72 21.36
CA GLY A 536 26.79 -5.63 22.27
C GLY A 536 25.65 -4.69 22.68
N VAL A 537 24.40 -4.97 22.32
CA VAL A 537 23.22 -4.20 22.74
C VAL A 537 22.32 -5.10 23.58
N ARG A 538 22.65 -5.24 24.87
CA ARG A 538 21.71 -5.64 25.93
C ARG A 538 22.22 -5.22 27.28
#